data_AF-A0A6J1Q1D1-F1
#
_entry.id   AF-A0A6J1Q1D1-F1
#
_cell.length_a   1.000
_cell.length_b   1.000
_cell.length_c   1.000
_cell.angle_alpha   90.00
_cell.angle_beta   90.00
_cell.angle_gamma   90.00
#
_symmetry.space_group_name_H-M   'P 1'
#
loop_
_entity.id
_entity.type
_entity.pdbx_description
1 polymer ?
#
loop_
_entity_poly.entity_id
_entity_poly.type
_entity_poly.pdbx_seq_one_letter_code
_entity_poly.pdbx_strand_id
1 'polypeptide(L)'
;MTEILNIGGEPVFDDLIVKIETHTYNPYANTTFDYSDEIRIPIQQQDLYTLPCESFLYVEGTLTVTRAAGQADNVVLGNNCVAFMFEEIRYELDGVEIDHCRNVGITSTLKNYVTVSSDRSVILRNTGWEPHNNANEYFNFCVPLNLLLGFCEDYKRVWRMPHVVLSEVNKLSMLRALENGRYLSMGFCSWDLYEYPLLQNTTKHSWAIKTATQLEKPRYVVFALQTGRKNVMSADTNRFDDCKLTNVKLYLNSEVYPYDDLNLDF
;
A
#
# COMPACT_ATOMS: atom_id res chain seq x y z
N MET A 1 -20.57 11.54 22.40
CA MET A 1 -21.46 10.39 22.68
C MET A 1 -22.82 10.70 22.09
N THR A 2 -23.05 10.29 20.84
CA THR A 2 -24.36 10.02 20.18
C THR A 2 -24.05 9.55 18.76
N GLU A 3 -23.46 8.36 18.63
CA GLU A 3 -23.26 7.67 17.34
C GLU A 3 -24.41 6.68 17.12
N ILE A 4 -25.66 7.16 17.19
CA ILE A 4 -26.83 6.34 16.85
C ILE A 4 -27.55 7.07 15.71
N LEU A 5 -27.63 6.40 14.56
CA LEU A 5 -28.27 6.92 13.36
C LEU A 5 -29.75 7.20 13.62
N ASN A 6 -30.14 8.48 13.64
CA ASN A 6 -31.52 8.89 13.81
C ASN A 6 -32.23 8.96 12.45
N ILE A 7 -32.83 7.83 12.04
CA ILE A 7 -33.54 7.66 10.75
C ILE A 7 -34.76 8.61 10.62
N GLY A 8 -35.32 9.10 11.73
CA GLY A 8 -36.45 10.03 11.75
C GLY A 8 -36.08 11.51 11.93
N GLY A 9 -34.78 11.85 11.98
CA GLY A 9 -34.32 13.24 12.08
C GLY A 9 -34.54 14.02 10.78
N GLU A 10 -34.58 15.34 10.87
CA GLU A 10 -34.57 16.19 9.68
C GLU A 10 -33.29 15.93 8.86
N PRO A 11 -33.38 15.84 7.52
CA PRO A 11 -32.22 15.65 6.68
C PRO A 11 -31.26 16.83 6.84
N VAL A 12 -30.02 16.54 7.25
CA VAL A 12 -28.93 17.51 7.28
C VAL A 12 -28.30 17.54 5.90
N PHE A 13 -28.47 18.64 5.19
CA PHE A 13 -27.79 18.89 3.92
C PHE A 13 -26.42 19.50 4.20
N ASP A 14 -25.36 18.82 3.76
CA ASP A 14 -23.98 19.31 3.79
C ASP A 14 -23.59 19.75 2.38
N ASP A 15 -23.69 21.06 2.12
CA ASP A 15 -23.39 21.68 0.83
C ASP A 15 -21.90 22.07 0.68
N LEU A 16 -21.01 21.61 1.57
CA LEU A 16 -19.59 21.98 1.53
C LEU A 16 -18.83 21.41 0.32
N ILE A 17 -19.26 20.25 -0.21
CA ILE A 17 -18.67 19.61 -1.38
C ILE A 17 -19.75 19.48 -2.46
N VAL A 18 -19.63 20.30 -3.50
CA VAL A 18 -20.60 20.35 -4.61
C VAL A 18 -20.26 19.34 -5.72
N LYS A 19 -18.97 19.00 -5.87
CA LYS A 19 -18.49 18.14 -6.96
C LYS A 19 -17.14 17.50 -6.61
N ILE A 20 -16.96 16.25 -7.05
CA ILE A 20 -15.68 15.54 -7.06
C ILE A 20 -15.35 15.20 -8.51
N GLU A 21 -14.11 15.44 -8.93
CA GLU A 21 -13.63 15.19 -10.29
C GLU A 21 -12.27 14.51 -10.27
N THR A 22 -12.09 13.52 -11.14
CA THR A 22 -10.80 12.87 -11.34
C THR A 22 -9.95 13.69 -12.30
N HIS A 23 -8.72 14.01 -11.88
CA HIS A 23 -7.74 14.71 -12.67
C HIS A 23 -6.51 13.83 -12.93
N THR A 24 -6.03 13.81 -14.16
CA THR A 24 -4.83 13.04 -14.54
C THR A 24 -3.58 13.88 -14.33
N TYR A 25 -2.62 13.35 -13.56
CA TYR A 25 -1.30 13.92 -13.39
C TYR A 25 -0.26 12.98 -13.97
N ASN A 26 0.58 13.51 -14.85
CA ASN A 26 1.65 12.74 -15.49
C ASN A 26 2.96 12.89 -14.71
N PRO A 27 3.87 11.90 -14.80
CA PRO A 27 5.21 12.04 -14.24
C PRO A 27 5.97 13.26 -14.76
N TYR A 28 6.87 13.78 -13.93
CA TYR A 28 7.72 14.91 -14.25
C TYR A 28 8.82 14.53 -15.26
N ALA A 29 8.92 15.32 -16.34
CA ALA A 29 10.03 15.44 -17.29
C ALA A 29 10.56 14.19 -18.04
N ASN A 30 10.10 12.97 -17.73
CA ASN A 30 10.57 11.77 -18.43
C ASN A 30 9.49 11.19 -19.34
N THR A 31 9.72 11.25 -20.65
CA THR A 31 8.89 10.56 -21.66
C THR A 31 9.19 9.07 -21.77
N THR A 32 10.24 8.60 -21.09
CA THR A 32 10.71 7.20 -21.09
C THR A 32 11.17 6.82 -19.69
N PHE A 33 10.82 5.61 -19.25
CA PHE A 33 11.28 5.01 -18.00
C PHE A 33 12.08 3.75 -18.32
N ASP A 34 13.25 3.61 -17.72
CA ASP A 34 14.05 2.40 -17.72
C ASP A 34 14.05 1.74 -16.31
N TYR A 35 14.73 0.61 -16.17
CA TYR A 35 14.80 -0.12 -14.91
C TYR A 35 15.44 0.71 -13.80
N SER A 36 14.79 0.75 -12.64
CA SER A 36 15.23 1.48 -11.43
C SER A 36 15.16 3.00 -11.54
N ASP A 37 14.48 3.54 -12.55
CA ASP A 37 14.22 4.97 -12.63
C ASP A 37 13.22 5.42 -11.55
N GLU A 38 13.45 6.62 -11.02
CA GLU A 38 12.55 7.25 -10.08
C GLU A 38 11.42 7.98 -10.83
N ILE A 39 10.17 7.61 -10.52
CA ILE A 39 8.98 8.26 -11.08
C ILE A 39 8.43 9.26 -10.05
N ARG A 40 8.47 10.55 -10.40
CA ARG A 40 7.90 11.63 -9.56
C ARG A 40 6.66 12.21 -10.22
N ILE A 41 5.54 12.25 -9.49
CA ILE A 41 4.28 12.85 -9.95
C ILE A 41 3.99 14.08 -9.08
N PRO A 42 4.50 15.27 -9.43
CA PRO A 42 4.29 16.47 -8.64
C PRO A 42 2.91 17.08 -8.91
N ILE A 43 2.14 17.31 -7.85
CA ILE A 43 0.87 18.04 -7.92
C ILE A 43 1.12 19.45 -7.36
N GLN A 44 1.39 20.43 -8.23
CA GLN A 44 1.78 21.79 -7.84
C GLN A 44 0.64 22.82 -7.93
N GLN A 45 -0.62 22.38 -7.83
CA GLN A 45 -1.78 23.25 -7.94
C GLN A 45 -2.21 23.77 -6.57
N GLN A 46 -2.13 25.10 -6.40
CA GLN A 46 -2.32 25.79 -5.13
C GLN A 46 -3.76 25.75 -4.59
N ASP A 47 -4.76 25.64 -5.47
CA ASP A 47 -6.18 25.68 -5.10
C ASP A 47 -6.86 24.30 -5.18
N LEU A 48 -6.07 23.23 -5.30
CA LEU A 48 -6.59 21.88 -5.46
C LEU A 48 -6.83 21.21 -4.09
N TYR A 49 -8.01 20.63 -3.96
CA TYR A 49 -8.36 19.75 -2.86
C TYR A 49 -8.18 18.30 -3.32
N THR A 50 -7.22 17.60 -2.73
CA THR A 50 -6.96 16.21 -3.08
C THR A 50 -7.62 15.27 -2.07
N LEU A 51 -8.11 14.14 -2.57
CA LEU A 51 -8.64 13.04 -1.76
C LEU A 51 -7.78 11.78 -2.00
N PRO A 52 -6.64 11.63 -1.29
CA PRO A 52 -5.68 10.55 -1.55
C PRO A 52 -6.29 9.15 -1.41
N CYS A 53 -7.30 8.98 -0.55
CA CYS A 53 -7.95 7.69 -0.33
C CYS A 53 -8.80 7.17 -1.50
N GLU A 54 -9.21 8.07 -2.40
CA GLU A 54 -9.92 7.75 -3.65
C GLU A 54 -9.05 7.93 -4.89
N SER A 55 -7.77 8.27 -4.70
CA SER A 55 -6.80 8.42 -5.78
C SER A 55 -6.22 7.06 -6.19
N PHE A 56 -5.77 6.95 -7.44
CA PHE A 56 -5.23 5.71 -8.00
C PHE A 56 -4.10 6.00 -8.99
N LEU A 57 -3.20 5.03 -9.16
CA LEU A 57 -2.23 4.99 -10.23
C LEU A 57 -2.87 4.31 -11.44
N TYR A 58 -2.90 5.02 -12.57
CA TYR A 58 -3.27 4.42 -13.85
C TYR A 58 -2.00 4.05 -14.59
N VAL A 59 -1.83 2.76 -14.88
CA VAL A 59 -0.64 2.21 -15.54
C VAL A 59 -1.07 1.47 -16.79
N GLU A 60 -0.52 1.84 -17.93
CA GLU A 60 -0.74 1.17 -19.20
C GLU A 60 0.58 0.91 -19.91
N GLY A 61 0.62 -0.15 -20.72
CA GLY A 61 1.84 -0.53 -21.41
C GLY A 61 1.65 -1.69 -22.36
N THR A 62 2.72 -2.02 -23.09
CA THR A 62 2.77 -3.16 -24.00
C THR A 62 3.73 -4.23 -23.49
N LEU A 63 3.30 -5.48 -23.58
CA LEU A 63 4.10 -6.66 -23.25
C LEU A 63 4.72 -7.21 -24.54
N THR A 64 6.05 -7.21 -24.64
CA THR A 64 6.75 -7.85 -25.75
C THR A 64 7.38 -9.17 -25.28
N VAL A 65 6.95 -10.29 -25.86
CA VAL A 65 7.51 -11.61 -25.54
C VAL A 65 8.66 -11.90 -26.50
N THR A 66 9.89 -11.73 -26.04
CA THR A 66 11.10 -12.08 -26.80
C THR A 66 11.40 -13.57 -26.62
N ARG A 67 10.93 -14.44 -27.54
CA ARG A 67 11.27 -15.88 -27.54
C ARG A 67 11.56 -16.43 -28.94
N ALA A 68 12.35 -17.50 -28.98
CA ALA A 68 12.57 -18.32 -30.16
C ALA A 68 11.27 -19.06 -30.56
N ALA A 69 11.03 -19.21 -31.85
CA ALA A 69 9.82 -19.81 -32.40
C ALA A 69 9.58 -21.24 -31.86
N GLY A 70 8.40 -21.49 -31.26
CA GLY A 70 7.92 -22.86 -30.96
C GLY A 70 7.47 -23.16 -29.53
N GLN A 71 7.58 -22.23 -28.57
CA GLN A 71 7.03 -22.39 -27.20
C GLN A 71 5.96 -21.35 -26.91
N ALA A 72 4.71 -21.68 -27.28
CA ALA A 72 3.53 -20.92 -26.87
C ALA A 72 3.13 -21.33 -25.43
N ASP A 73 3.96 -20.97 -24.46
CA ASP A 73 3.46 -20.91 -23.08
C ASP A 73 2.70 -19.59 -22.94
N ASN A 74 1.44 -19.67 -22.49
CA ASN A 74 0.64 -18.50 -22.15
C ASN A 74 1.39 -17.66 -21.11
N VAL A 75 1.90 -16.49 -21.50
CA VAL A 75 2.46 -15.52 -20.55
C VAL A 75 1.30 -14.82 -19.86
N VAL A 76 1.24 -14.97 -18.54
CA VAL A 76 0.19 -14.38 -17.72
C VAL A 76 0.84 -13.44 -16.73
N LEU A 77 0.32 -12.22 -16.62
CA LEU A 77 0.72 -11.31 -15.56
C LEU A 77 0.21 -11.86 -14.23
N GLY A 78 1.12 -12.09 -13.29
CA GLY A 78 0.77 -12.55 -11.95
C GLY A 78 -0.06 -11.52 -11.19
N ASN A 79 -0.73 -11.95 -10.12
CA ASN A 79 -1.50 -11.03 -9.28
C ASN A 79 -0.61 -9.90 -8.75
N ASN A 80 -1.19 -8.72 -8.64
CA ASN A 80 -0.53 -7.52 -8.13
C ASN A 80 0.71 -7.09 -8.97
N CYS A 81 0.78 -7.49 -10.24
CA CYS A 81 1.94 -7.27 -11.11
C CYS A 81 2.44 -5.82 -11.14
N VAL A 82 1.53 -4.83 -11.13
CA VAL A 82 1.88 -3.41 -11.13
C VAL A 82 2.63 -3.02 -9.86
N ALA A 83 2.20 -3.48 -8.68
CA ALA A 83 2.88 -3.18 -7.44
C ALA A 83 4.30 -3.81 -7.38
N PHE A 84 4.51 -4.95 -8.05
CA PHE A 84 5.82 -5.57 -8.19
C PHE A 84 6.78 -4.81 -9.12
N MET A 85 6.29 -3.84 -9.90
CA MET A 85 7.15 -2.96 -10.71
C MET A 85 7.88 -1.91 -9.85
N PHE A 86 7.41 -1.67 -8.63
CA PHE A 86 7.94 -0.63 -7.74
C PHE A 86 8.69 -1.26 -6.57
N GLU A 87 9.99 -0.96 -6.43
CA GLU A 87 10.74 -1.30 -5.22
C GLU A 87 10.25 -0.45 -4.04
N GLU A 88 9.93 0.82 -4.28
CA GLU A 88 9.61 1.79 -3.24
C GLU A 88 8.55 2.78 -3.73
N ILE A 89 7.64 3.16 -2.82
CA ILE A 89 6.67 4.24 -3.04
C ILE A 89 6.66 5.14 -1.81
N ARG A 90 6.70 6.46 -2.05
CA ARG A 90 6.62 7.49 -1.03
C ARG A 90 5.50 8.47 -1.34
N TYR A 91 4.79 8.87 -0.30
CA TYR A 91 3.85 9.98 -0.36
C TYR A 91 4.43 11.15 0.42
N GLU A 92 4.75 12.22 -0.30
CA GLU A 92 5.36 13.43 0.26
C GLU A 92 4.39 14.61 0.16
N LEU A 93 4.32 15.41 1.22
CA LEU A 93 3.61 16.69 1.26
C LEU A 93 4.62 17.79 1.58
N ASP A 94 4.73 18.81 0.72
CA ASP A 94 5.71 19.90 0.84
C ASP A 94 7.15 19.42 1.08
N GLY A 95 7.52 18.28 0.49
CA GLY A 95 8.84 17.66 0.64
C GLY A 95 9.05 16.91 1.96
N VAL A 96 8.00 16.75 2.77
CA VAL A 96 8.01 15.91 3.98
C VAL A 96 7.37 14.57 3.65
N GLU A 97 8.10 13.48 3.90
CA GLU A 97 7.56 12.12 3.81
C GLU A 97 6.45 11.92 4.86
N ILE A 98 5.26 11.60 4.37
CA ILE A 98 4.08 11.30 5.20
C ILE A 98 3.92 9.79 5.36
N ASP A 99 4.11 9.07 4.27
CA ASP A 99 4.02 7.61 4.26
C ASP A 99 5.01 7.04 3.23
N HIS A 100 5.51 5.86 3.54
CA HIS A 100 6.56 5.21 2.77
C HIS A 100 6.41 3.70 2.88
N CYS A 101 6.44 3.03 1.73
CA CYS A 101 6.32 1.59 1.64
C CYS A 101 7.43 1.04 0.74
N ARG A 102 8.19 0.08 1.27
CA ARG A 102 9.23 -0.66 0.55
C ARG A 102 8.74 -2.04 0.15
N ASN A 103 9.30 -2.58 -0.93
CA ASN A 103 8.93 -3.83 -1.58
C ASN A 103 7.42 -3.87 -1.81
N VAL A 104 6.93 -2.85 -2.53
CA VAL A 104 5.51 -2.51 -2.64
C VAL A 104 4.67 -3.72 -3.03
N GLY A 105 5.13 -4.51 -4.00
CA GLY A 105 4.48 -5.76 -4.41
C GLY A 105 4.29 -6.76 -3.28
N ILE A 106 5.33 -7.08 -2.51
CA ILE A 106 5.26 -8.07 -1.41
C ILE A 106 4.37 -7.55 -0.29
N THR A 107 4.60 -6.32 0.16
CA THR A 107 3.88 -5.72 1.29
C THR A 107 2.38 -5.62 1.01
N SER A 108 2.00 -5.08 -0.16
CA SER A 108 0.60 -4.98 -0.56
C SER A 108 -0.03 -6.34 -0.86
N THR A 109 0.73 -7.32 -1.38
CA THR A 109 0.23 -8.67 -1.61
C THR A 109 -0.17 -9.35 -0.29
N LEU A 110 0.75 -9.36 0.69
CA LEU A 110 0.49 -9.96 2.01
C LEU A 110 -0.68 -9.28 2.72
N LYS A 111 -0.71 -7.94 2.69
CA LYS A 111 -1.81 -7.16 3.25
C LYS A 111 -3.13 -7.57 2.61
N ASN A 112 -3.22 -7.52 1.29
CA ASN A 112 -4.46 -7.75 0.57
C ASN A 112 -5.00 -9.16 0.82
N TYR A 113 -4.15 -10.18 0.94
CA TYR A 113 -4.61 -11.52 1.32
C TYR A 113 -5.28 -11.59 2.70
N VAL A 114 -4.87 -10.74 3.64
CA VAL A 114 -5.39 -10.75 5.01
C VAL A 114 -6.57 -9.78 5.18
N THR A 115 -6.55 -8.62 4.52
CA THR A 115 -7.46 -7.51 4.81
C THR A 115 -8.61 -7.36 3.83
N VAL A 116 -8.57 -8.02 2.67
CA VAL A 116 -9.56 -7.81 1.61
C VAL A 116 -10.85 -8.56 1.92
N SER A 117 -11.94 -7.79 2.01
CA SER A 117 -13.29 -8.35 2.09
C SER A 117 -13.77 -8.86 0.74
N SER A 118 -14.78 -9.73 0.74
CA SER A 118 -15.43 -10.22 -0.49
C SER A 118 -15.86 -9.07 -1.41
N ASP A 119 -16.38 -7.98 -0.86
CA ASP A 119 -16.81 -6.83 -1.67
C ASP A 119 -15.62 -6.08 -2.29
N ARG A 120 -14.52 -5.92 -1.54
CA ARG A 120 -13.28 -5.30 -2.05
C ARG A 120 -12.55 -6.16 -3.08
N SER A 121 -12.74 -7.48 -3.06
CA SER A 121 -12.12 -8.39 -4.05
C SER A 121 -12.54 -8.06 -5.49
N VAL A 122 -13.75 -7.54 -5.69
CA VAL A 122 -14.23 -7.11 -7.02
C VAL A 122 -13.42 -5.92 -7.54
N ILE A 123 -13.10 -4.97 -6.65
CA ILE A 123 -12.28 -3.80 -6.98
C ILE A 123 -10.88 -4.24 -7.40
N LEU A 124 -10.32 -5.23 -6.70
CA LEU A 124 -8.98 -5.75 -6.99
C LEU A 124 -8.83 -6.35 -8.39
N ARG A 125 -9.91 -6.83 -9.01
CA ARG A 125 -9.87 -7.36 -10.39
C ARG A 125 -9.26 -6.36 -11.37
N ASN A 126 -9.64 -5.09 -11.25
CA ASN A 126 -9.15 -4.00 -12.10
C ASN A 126 -7.73 -3.54 -11.75
N THR A 127 -7.20 -4.02 -10.63
CA THR A 127 -5.86 -3.69 -10.09
C THR A 127 -4.82 -4.78 -10.43
N GLY A 128 -5.18 -5.73 -11.29
CA GLY A 128 -4.30 -6.82 -11.72
C GLY A 128 -4.22 -7.98 -10.74
N TRP A 129 -5.29 -8.26 -9.97
CA TRP A 129 -5.38 -9.40 -9.05
C TRP A 129 -6.17 -10.59 -9.61
N GLU A 130 -6.57 -10.53 -10.87
CA GLU A 130 -7.00 -11.70 -11.62
C GLU A 130 -6.05 -11.91 -12.81
N PRO A 131 -5.67 -13.17 -13.09
CA PRO A 131 -4.78 -13.48 -14.21
C PRO A 131 -5.41 -13.01 -15.52
N HIS A 132 -4.82 -11.98 -16.12
CA HIS A 132 -5.23 -11.49 -17.43
C HIS A 132 -4.45 -12.26 -18.50
N ASN A 133 -5.17 -13.06 -19.30
CA ASN A 133 -4.61 -13.72 -20.48
C ASN A 133 -4.56 -12.70 -21.61
N ASN A 134 -3.43 -11.99 -21.72
CA ASN A 134 -3.23 -10.99 -22.76
C ASN A 134 -2.89 -11.71 -24.06
N ALA A 135 -3.91 -12.18 -24.78
CA ALA A 135 -3.75 -12.53 -26.20
C ALA A 135 -3.34 -11.31 -27.03
N ASN A 136 -3.67 -10.11 -26.53
CA ASN A 136 -3.28 -8.83 -27.11
C ASN A 136 -2.19 -8.23 -26.24
N GLU A 137 -1.03 -7.97 -26.82
CA GLU A 137 0.21 -7.45 -26.23
C GLU A 137 0.10 -6.11 -25.44
N TYR A 138 -1.09 -5.67 -25.03
CA TYR A 138 -1.37 -4.43 -24.31
C TYR A 138 -2.04 -4.73 -22.96
N PHE A 139 -1.70 -3.96 -21.92
CA PHE A 139 -2.36 -4.00 -20.63
C PHE A 139 -2.66 -2.59 -20.13
N ASN A 140 -3.71 -2.45 -19.33
CA ASN A 140 -3.96 -1.28 -18.50
C ASN A 140 -4.52 -1.71 -17.14
N PHE A 141 -4.10 -1.00 -16.09
CA PHE A 141 -4.49 -1.26 -14.71
C PHE A 141 -4.76 0.06 -14.00
N CYS A 142 -5.72 0.02 -13.09
CA CYS A 142 -6.01 1.11 -12.19
C CYS A 142 -5.75 0.62 -10.77
N VAL A 143 -4.73 1.14 -10.09
CA VAL A 143 -4.28 0.69 -8.77
C VAL A 143 -4.55 1.77 -7.72
N PRO A 144 -5.59 1.60 -6.87
CA PRO A 144 -5.88 2.53 -5.79
C PRO A 144 -4.69 2.72 -4.83
N LEU A 145 -4.41 3.97 -4.45
CA LEU A 145 -3.30 4.30 -3.54
C LEU A 145 -3.50 3.70 -2.14
N ASN A 146 -4.74 3.51 -1.71
CA ASN A 146 -5.07 2.87 -0.42
C ASN A 146 -4.66 1.39 -0.34
N LEU A 147 -4.33 0.74 -1.47
CA LEU A 147 -3.75 -0.60 -1.49
C LEU A 147 -2.23 -0.57 -1.25
N LEU A 148 -1.58 0.55 -1.58
CA LEU A 148 -0.13 0.69 -1.59
C LEU A 148 0.41 1.51 -0.43
N LEU A 149 -0.40 2.41 0.15
CA LEU A 149 -0.03 3.33 1.23
C LEU A 149 -1.11 3.35 2.33
N GLY A 150 -0.69 3.31 3.60
CA GLY A 150 -1.57 3.25 4.76
C GLY A 150 -2.19 4.58 5.10
N PHE A 151 -1.47 5.68 4.87
CA PHE A 151 -2.04 7.02 4.91
C PHE A 151 -3.25 7.14 3.98
N CYS A 152 -3.15 6.62 2.75
CA CYS A 152 -4.25 6.65 1.79
C CYS A 152 -5.41 5.71 2.19
N GLU A 153 -5.21 4.72 3.04
CA GLU A 153 -6.30 3.86 3.52
C GLU A 153 -7.11 4.51 4.65
N ASP A 154 -6.42 5.10 5.62
CA ASP A 154 -7.04 5.59 6.85
C ASP A 154 -7.49 7.05 6.73
N TYR A 155 -6.72 7.87 6.00
CA TYR A 155 -7.00 9.29 5.89
C TYR A 155 -8.07 9.58 4.83
N LYS A 156 -9.33 9.49 5.24
CA LYS A 156 -10.52 9.66 4.37
C LYS A 156 -11.02 11.10 4.25
N ARG A 157 -10.24 12.08 4.69
CA ARG A 157 -10.66 13.50 4.67
C ARG A 157 -10.08 14.20 3.45
N VAL A 158 -10.87 15.11 2.88
CA VAL A 158 -10.38 16.03 1.85
C VAL A 158 -9.26 16.87 2.44
N TRP A 159 -8.08 16.82 1.83
CA TRP A 159 -6.95 17.62 2.27
C TRP A 159 -6.99 18.99 1.60
N ARG A 160 -6.95 20.04 2.42
CA ARG A 160 -6.79 21.43 2.00
C ARG A 160 -5.48 21.95 2.53
N MET A 161 -4.59 22.40 1.66
CA MET A 161 -3.42 23.18 2.05
C MET A 161 -3.74 24.67 1.83
N PRO A 162 -4.28 25.41 2.81
CA PRO A 162 -4.61 26.82 2.61
C PRO A 162 -3.33 27.63 2.43
N HIS A 163 -3.16 28.25 1.27
CA HIS A 163 -2.04 29.15 1.04
C HIS A 163 -2.33 30.52 1.67
N VAL A 164 -1.89 30.71 2.92
CA VAL A 164 -2.07 31.97 3.64
C VAL A 164 -0.94 32.92 3.28
N VAL A 165 -1.21 33.90 2.41
CA VAL A 165 -0.31 35.03 2.19
C VAL A 165 -0.45 35.98 3.37
N LEU A 166 0.54 35.98 4.25
CA LEU A 166 0.57 36.84 5.42
C LEU A 166 1.11 38.22 5.04
N SER A 167 0.62 39.26 5.72
CA SER A 167 1.33 40.54 5.73
C SER A 167 2.74 40.35 6.30
N GLU A 168 3.73 41.11 5.84
CA GLU A 168 5.12 40.97 6.30
C GLU A 168 5.24 41.10 7.84
N VAL A 169 4.33 41.85 8.48
CA VAL A 169 4.22 41.97 9.95
C VAL A 169 3.81 40.65 10.62
N ASN A 170 2.86 39.91 10.03
CA ASN A 170 2.35 38.64 10.57
C ASN A 170 3.16 37.42 10.10
N LYS A 171 3.90 37.56 8.98
CA LYS A 171 4.75 36.51 8.43
C LYS A 171 5.86 36.12 9.41
N LEU A 172 6.49 37.11 10.05
CA LEU A 172 7.53 36.90 11.04
C LEU A 172 7.03 36.19 12.31
N SER A 173 5.81 36.49 12.77
CA SER A 173 5.24 35.84 13.95
C SER A 173 4.79 34.40 13.67
N MET A 174 4.24 34.14 12.48
CA MET A 174 3.84 32.79 12.07
C MET A 174 5.04 31.92 11.69
N LEU A 175 6.09 32.47 11.06
CA LEU A 175 7.36 31.75 10.84
C LEU A 175 7.96 31.30 12.17
N ARG A 176 8.00 32.17 13.19
CA ARG A 176 8.42 31.77 14.54
C ARG A 176 7.51 30.70 15.15
N ALA A 177 6.20 30.74 14.91
CA ALA A 177 5.27 29.72 15.40
C ALA A 177 5.44 28.36 14.68
N LEU A 178 5.79 28.38 13.39
CA LEU A 178 6.12 27.19 12.59
C LEU A 178 7.49 26.63 12.98
N GLU A 179 8.51 27.49 13.15
CA GLU A 179 9.84 27.13 13.68
C GLU A 179 9.75 26.57 15.10
N ASN A 180 8.78 27.03 15.90
CA ASN A 180 8.45 26.43 17.21
C ASN A 180 7.85 25.00 17.09
N GLY A 181 7.66 24.48 15.88
CA GLY A 181 7.43 23.05 15.62
C GLY A 181 6.08 22.53 16.12
N ARG A 182 4.98 23.26 15.91
CA ARG A 182 3.65 22.71 16.19
C ARG A 182 3.29 21.64 15.17
N TYR A 183 3.60 20.39 15.49
CA TYR A 183 3.19 19.22 14.72
C TYR A 183 1.66 19.04 14.75
N LEU A 184 1.06 18.75 13.60
CA LEU A 184 -0.30 18.25 13.50
C LEU A 184 -0.27 16.74 13.76
N SER A 185 -0.84 16.31 14.89
CA SER A 185 -0.95 14.89 15.20
C SER A 185 -2.02 14.25 14.30
N MET A 186 -1.60 13.34 13.44
CA MET A 186 -2.49 12.52 12.61
C MET A 186 -2.21 11.05 12.89
N GLY A 187 -3.24 10.28 13.18
CA GLY A 187 -3.14 8.84 13.36
C GLY A 187 -3.43 8.13 12.03
N PHE A 188 -2.54 7.22 11.64
CA PHE A 188 -2.73 6.31 10.51
C PHE A 188 -1.97 5.00 10.78
N CYS A 189 -2.39 3.92 10.14
CA CYS A 189 -1.69 2.64 10.12
C CYS A 189 -0.47 2.77 9.20
N SER A 190 0.71 2.59 9.76
CA SER A 190 1.94 2.43 8.99
C SER A 190 2.25 0.94 8.81
N TRP A 191 2.86 0.59 7.68
CA TRP A 191 3.25 -0.79 7.39
C TRP A 191 4.76 -0.89 7.28
N ASP A 192 5.37 -1.67 8.17
CA ASP A 192 6.79 -1.95 8.15
C ASP A 192 7.02 -3.38 7.61
N LEU A 193 7.80 -3.51 6.53
CA LEU A 193 8.30 -4.81 6.06
C LEU A 193 9.70 -5.07 6.63
N TYR A 194 9.88 -6.25 7.23
CA TYR A 194 11.19 -6.71 7.68
C TYR A 194 11.65 -7.92 6.86
N GLU A 195 12.68 -7.74 6.04
CA GLU A 195 13.25 -8.81 5.21
C GLU A 195 14.59 -9.30 5.77
N TYR A 196 14.73 -10.63 5.89
CA TYR A 196 16.02 -11.25 6.15
C TYR A 196 16.68 -11.63 4.81
N PRO A 197 17.86 -11.06 4.47
CA PRO A 197 18.51 -11.33 3.18
C PRO A 197 18.98 -12.78 3.03
N LEU A 198 19.28 -13.45 4.15
CA LEU A 198 19.69 -14.84 4.23
C LEU A 198 18.88 -15.52 5.34
N LEU A 199 18.16 -16.59 4.99
CA LEU A 199 17.50 -17.42 5.98
C LEU A 199 18.58 -18.24 6.70
N GLN A 200 18.75 -18.01 8.01
CA GLN A 200 19.63 -18.84 8.82
C GLN A 200 19.07 -20.26 8.89
N ASN A 201 19.93 -21.29 8.86
CA ASN A 201 19.50 -22.69 9.01
C ASN A 201 19.19 -22.97 10.49
N THR A 202 18.14 -22.34 11.00
CA THR A 202 17.75 -22.33 12.40
C THR A 202 16.27 -22.66 12.54
N THR A 203 15.91 -23.36 13.60
CA THR A 203 14.51 -23.69 13.94
C THR A 203 13.79 -22.58 14.70
N LYS A 204 14.46 -21.44 14.93
CA LYS A 204 13.92 -20.29 15.65
C LYS A 204 14.28 -19.02 14.92
N HIS A 205 13.27 -18.19 14.67
CA HIS A 205 13.44 -16.86 14.13
C HIS A 205 12.83 -15.84 15.10
N SER A 206 13.52 -14.73 15.30
CA SER A 206 13.09 -13.65 16.18
C SER A 206 13.26 -12.33 15.46
N TRP A 207 12.17 -11.60 15.31
CA TRP A 207 12.15 -10.26 14.74
C TRP A 207 11.61 -9.28 15.77
N ALA A 208 12.11 -8.05 15.74
CA ALA A 208 11.61 -6.99 16.60
C ALA A 208 10.35 -6.39 15.97
N ILE A 209 9.23 -6.41 16.69
CA ILE A 209 7.99 -5.73 16.29
C ILE A 209 8.00 -4.35 16.96
N LYS A 210 8.03 -3.28 16.16
CA LYS A 210 7.81 -1.93 16.68
C LYS A 210 6.34 -1.82 17.09
N THR A 211 6.10 -1.59 18.38
CA THR A 211 4.76 -1.30 18.89
C THR A 211 4.73 0.17 19.29
N ALA A 212 3.65 0.88 18.94
CA ALA A 212 3.46 2.25 19.42
C ALA A 212 3.39 2.25 20.95
N THR A 213 3.90 3.30 21.59
CA THR A 213 4.09 3.39 23.06
C THR A 213 2.81 3.41 23.89
N GLN A 214 1.64 3.13 23.29
CA GLN A 214 0.39 2.94 24.04
C GLN A 214 -0.43 1.77 23.47
N LEU A 215 -0.48 0.70 24.25
CA LEU A 215 -1.60 -0.25 24.35
C LEU A 215 -2.00 -1.13 23.15
N GLU A 216 -1.30 -1.10 22.01
CA GLU A 216 -1.65 -1.98 20.90
C GLU A 216 -0.95 -3.35 21.05
N LYS A 217 -1.70 -4.33 21.58
CA LYS A 217 -1.29 -5.74 21.49
C LYS A 217 -1.56 -6.25 20.06
N PRO A 218 -0.63 -7.00 19.44
CA PRO A 218 -0.90 -7.63 18.15
C PRO A 218 -2.12 -8.54 18.28
N ARG A 219 -3.17 -8.27 17.49
CA ARG A 219 -4.45 -9.01 17.56
C ARG A 219 -4.41 -10.31 16.79
N TYR A 220 -3.67 -10.33 15.68
CA TYR A 220 -3.53 -11.47 14.79
C TYR A 220 -2.09 -11.58 14.33
N VAL A 221 -1.61 -12.80 14.21
CA VAL A 221 -0.34 -13.12 13.55
C VAL A 221 -0.64 -14.19 12.51
N VAL A 222 -0.34 -13.86 11.26
CA VAL A 222 -0.49 -14.77 10.13
C VAL A 222 0.91 -15.12 9.65
N PHE A 223 1.16 -16.42 9.45
CA PHE A 223 2.40 -16.89 8.84
C PHE A 223 2.05 -17.60 7.54
N ALA A 224 2.88 -17.42 6.52
CA ALA A 224 2.75 -18.06 5.23
C ALA A 224 4.16 -18.42 4.74
N LEU A 225 4.28 -19.52 3.99
CA LEU A 225 5.57 -20.03 3.53
C LEU A 225 5.63 -20.13 2.01
N GLN A 226 6.84 -19.96 1.48
CA GLN A 226 7.16 -20.12 0.07
C GLN A 226 8.54 -20.75 -0.06
N THR A 227 8.72 -21.59 -1.09
CA THR A 227 9.94 -22.35 -1.35
C THR A 227 10.50 -22.00 -2.73
N GLY A 228 11.77 -21.58 -2.78
CA GLY A 228 12.51 -21.42 -4.03
C GLY A 228 11.97 -20.38 -5.02
N ARG A 229 11.24 -19.35 -4.56
CA ARG A 229 10.57 -18.37 -5.45
C ARG A 229 11.31 -17.04 -5.60
N LYS A 230 12.21 -16.72 -4.67
CA LYS A 230 12.98 -15.48 -4.72
C LYS A 230 13.83 -15.44 -6.00
N ASN A 231 13.70 -14.36 -6.77
CA ASN A 231 14.39 -14.15 -8.05
C ASN A 231 14.05 -15.16 -9.16
N VAL A 232 12.96 -15.92 -9.04
CA VAL A 232 12.52 -16.86 -10.07
C VAL A 232 11.32 -16.28 -10.80
N MET A 233 11.57 -15.66 -11.96
CA MET A 233 10.54 -14.96 -12.75
C MET A 233 9.44 -15.88 -13.30
N SER A 234 9.71 -17.19 -13.41
CA SER A 234 8.74 -18.18 -13.87
C SER A 234 7.83 -18.72 -12.76
N ALA A 235 8.14 -18.45 -11.50
CA ALA A 235 7.38 -18.93 -10.35
C ALA A 235 6.39 -17.86 -9.90
N ASP A 236 5.14 -18.23 -9.70
CA ASP A 236 4.12 -17.31 -9.21
C ASP A 236 4.42 -16.90 -7.76
N THR A 237 4.76 -15.64 -7.51
CA THR A 237 5.06 -15.11 -6.17
C THR A 237 3.83 -15.05 -5.26
N ASN A 238 2.61 -15.27 -5.77
CA ASN A 238 1.39 -15.10 -5.01
C ASN A 238 0.84 -16.40 -4.40
N ARG A 239 1.36 -17.56 -4.80
CA ARG A 239 0.96 -18.84 -4.19
C ARG A 239 1.70 -19.05 -2.87
N PHE A 240 1.13 -19.75 -1.91
CA PHE A 240 1.86 -20.21 -0.74
C PHE A 240 2.08 -21.73 -0.83
N ASP A 241 3.15 -22.22 -0.23
CA ASP A 241 3.53 -23.64 -0.26
C ASP A 241 3.13 -24.33 1.04
N ASP A 242 2.56 -25.51 0.88
CA ASP A 242 2.23 -26.43 1.98
C ASP A 242 3.51 -27.11 2.48
N CYS A 243 4.04 -26.57 3.57
CA CYS A 243 5.39 -26.90 4.05
C CYS A 243 5.45 -27.98 5.15
N LYS A 244 4.38 -28.76 5.37
CA LYS A 244 4.31 -29.83 6.39
C LYS A 244 4.92 -29.43 7.75
N LEU A 245 4.57 -28.26 8.23
CA LEU A 245 5.10 -27.74 9.49
C LEU A 245 4.50 -28.49 10.69
N THR A 246 5.35 -28.85 11.65
CA THR A 246 4.91 -29.42 12.93
C THR A 246 5.44 -28.59 14.09
N ASN A 247 4.69 -28.50 15.19
CA ASN A 247 5.08 -27.85 16.44
C ASN A 247 5.44 -26.35 16.31
N VAL A 248 4.65 -25.59 15.56
CA VAL A 248 4.86 -24.13 15.42
C VAL A 248 4.45 -23.42 16.71
N LYS A 249 5.35 -22.60 17.26
CA LYS A 249 5.10 -21.75 18.44
C LYS A 249 5.57 -20.32 18.20
N LEU A 250 4.68 -19.37 18.46
CA LEU A 250 4.94 -17.94 18.48
C LEU A 250 5.21 -17.50 19.92
N TYR A 251 6.33 -16.81 20.13
CA TYR A 251 6.70 -16.22 21.42
C TYR A 251 6.54 -14.71 21.31
N LEU A 252 5.55 -14.15 22.02
CA LEU A 252 5.35 -12.71 22.13
C LEU A 252 5.75 -12.27 23.54
N ASN A 253 6.90 -11.61 23.65
CA ASN A 253 7.53 -11.27 24.92
C ASN A 253 7.75 -12.52 25.81
N SER A 254 6.89 -12.74 26.80
CA SER A 254 6.96 -13.87 27.74
C SER A 254 5.80 -14.85 27.59
N GLU A 255 4.91 -14.64 26.62
CA GLU A 255 3.75 -15.49 26.37
C GLU A 255 3.95 -16.35 25.11
N VAL A 256 3.42 -17.57 25.13
CA VAL A 256 3.55 -18.56 24.04
C VAL A 256 2.18 -18.82 23.44
N TYR A 257 2.12 -18.78 22.10
CA TYR A 257 0.91 -18.95 21.32
C TYR A 257 1.16 -19.95 20.19
N PRO A 258 0.24 -20.91 19.96
CA PRO A 258 -0.74 -21.43 20.93
C PRO A 258 -0.04 -22.05 22.16
N TYR A 259 -0.83 -22.34 23.20
CA TYR A 259 -0.34 -23.06 24.38
C TYR A 259 0.00 -24.53 24.06
N ASP A 260 -0.85 -25.18 23.27
CA ASP A 260 -0.67 -26.57 22.84
C ASP A 260 0.12 -26.67 21.54
N ASP A 261 0.75 -27.83 21.29
CA ASP A 261 1.47 -28.05 20.03
C ASP A 261 0.50 -28.06 18.83
N LEU A 262 0.71 -27.12 17.90
CA LEU A 262 0.00 -27.09 16.63
C LEU A 262 0.63 -28.12 15.67
N ASN A 263 -0.05 -29.24 15.51
CA ASN A 263 0.16 -30.19 14.42
C ASN A 263 -0.68 -29.75 13.22
N LEU A 264 -0.15 -28.76 12.50
CA LEU A 264 -0.82 -28.18 11.35
C LEU A 264 -0.45 -28.95 10.08
N ASP A 265 -1.33 -29.84 9.66
CA ASP A 265 -1.28 -30.45 8.33
C ASP A 265 -2.01 -29.50 7.37
N PHE A 266 -1.28 -28.52 6.83
CA PHE A 266 -1.68 -27.77 5.64
C PHE A 266 -0.92 -28.36 4.46
#